data_AF-A0A8J6JI53-F1
#
_entry.id   AF-A0A8J6JI53-F1
#
_cell.length_a   1.000
_cell.length_b   1.000
_cell.length_c   1.000
_cell.angle_alpha   90.00
_cell.angle_beta   90.00
_cell.angle_gamma   90.00
#
_symmetry.space_group_name_H-M   'P 1'
#
loop_
_entity.id
_entity.type
_entity.pdbx_description
1 polymer ?
#
loop_
_entity_poly.entity_id
_entity_poly.type
_entity_poly.pdbx_seq_one_letter_code
_entity_poly.pdbx_strand_id
1 'polypeptide(L)'
;MVSLLSLAQQSAALAAPVGDGQGNAHPDVLWVKQAMRDLGRYHPQREALPIIDMELLAAVRRYQRDRGLRQDGLLRPGGPTECCLRAEAERVSRRPLP
;
A
#
# COMPACT_ATOMS: atom_id res chain seq x y z
N MET A 1 14.43 -7.27 33.89
CA MET A 1 14.79 -6.14 33.00
C MET A 1 14.19 -6.43 31.62
N VAL A 2 13.00 -5.91 31.35
CA VAL A 2 12.32 -6.09 30.07
C VAL A 2 13.06 -5.30 28.98
N SER A 3 13.69 -6.01 28.04
CA SER A 3 14.28 -5.40 26.85
C SER A 3 13.17 -4.85 25.95
N LEU A 4 13.05 -3.53 25.92
CA LEU A 4 12.31 -2.76 24.94
C LEU A 4 13.14 -2.68 23.65
N LEU A 5 13.03 -3.67 22.78
CA LEU A 5 13.52 -3.57 21.40
C LEU A 5 12.49 -4.12 20.42
N SER A 6 11.86 -3.17 19.71
CA SER A 6 11.16 -3.29 18.42
C SER A 6 9.92 -4.21 18.34
N LEU A 7 8.74 -3.61 18.56
CA LEU A 7 7.45 -4.15 18.10
C LEU A 7 7.19 -3.91 16.59
N ALA A 8 8.20 -3.51 15.81
CA ALA A 8 8.03 -3.13 14.40
C ALA A 8 8.21 -4.29 13.40
N GLN A 9 8.17 -5.54 13.84
CA GLN A 9 8.19 -6.71 12.94
C GLN A 9 6.80 -7.34 12.80
N GLN A 10 5.75 -6.54 12.60
CA GLN A 10 4.43 -7.08 12.23
C GLN A 10 4.38 -7.26 10.71
N SER A 11 4.84 -8.45 10.30
CA SER A 11 4.77 -9.14 9.01
C SER A 11 4.32 -8.29 7.84
N ALA A 12 5.22 -7.86 6.96
CA ALA A 12 4.87 -7.19 5.71
C ALA A 12 3.72 -7.91 4.99
N ALA A 13 2.78 -7.13 4.44
CA ALA A 13 1.75 -7.65 3.54
C ALA A 13 2.32 -7.92 2.14
N LEU A 14 3.33 -7.14 1.73
CA LEU A 14 4.05 -7.32 0.48
C LEU A 14 5.16 -8.37 0.64
N ALA A 15 5.24 -9.30 -0.31
CA ALA A 15 6.37 -10.23 -0.41
C ALA A 15 7.56 -9.61 -1.16
N ALA A 16 7.31 -8.74 -2.13
CA ALA A 16 8.32 -8.03 -2.92
C ALA A 16 7.96 -6.55 -3.14
N PRO A 17 8.90 -5.70 -3.57
CA PRO A 17 8.61 -4.30 -3.89
C PRO A 17 7.60 -4.15 -5.04
N VAL A 18 6.71 -3.17 -4.90
CA VAL A 18 5.72 -2.76 -5.93
C VAL A 18 5.99 -1.31 -6.31
N GLY A 19 6.13 -1.04 -7.60
CA GLY A 19 6.43 0.28 -8.12
C GLY A 19 7.09 0.23 -9.49
N ASP A 20 7.42 1.40 -10.02
CA ASP A 20 8.12 1.52 -11.30
C ASP A 20 9.49 0.82 -11.26
N GLY A 21 9.83 0.11 -12.34
CA GLY A 21 11.05 -0.69 -12.46
C GLY A 21 11.18 -1.89 -11.49
N GLN A 22 10.11 -2.30 -10.80
CA GLN A 22 10.12 -3.46 -9.89
C GLN A 22 9.55 -4.72 -10.55
N GLY A 23 9.74 -5.86 -9.89
CA GLY A 23 9.17 -7.15 -10.32
C GLY A 23 7.65 -7.20 -10.29
N ASN A 24 6.99 -6.38 -9.47
CA ASN A 24 5.54 -6.20 -9.44
C ASN A 24 4.76 -7.52 -9.42
N ALA A 25 5.07 -8.39 -8.45
CA ALA A 25 4.41 -9.67 -8.30
C ALA A 25 2.88 -9.49 -8.24
N HIS A 26 2.14 -10.30 -9.00
CA HIS A 26 0.69 -10.16 -9.15
C HIS A 26 -0.07 -10.07 -7.81
N PRO A 27 0.21 -10.92 -6.80
CA PRO A 27 -0.49 -10.83 -5.51
C PRO A 27 -0.24 -9.50 -4.78
N ASP A 28 1.00 -9.00 -4.82
CA ASP A 28 1.40 -7.75 -4.18
C ASP A 28 0.72 -6.55 -4.87
N VAL A 29 0.69 -6.54 -6.21
CA VAL A 29 -0.01 -5.51 -6.99
C VAL A 29 -1.50 -5.49 -6.67
N LEU A 30 -2.15 -6.66 -6.63
CA LEU A 30 -3.56 -6.77 -6.29
C LEU A 30 -3.85 -6.27 -4.87
N TRP A 31 -2.98 -6.59 -3.91
CA TRP A 31 -3.11 -6.08 -2.55
C TRP A 31 -3.03 -4.55 -2.51
N VAL A 32 -2.05 -3.93 -3.20
CA VAL A 32 -1.93 -2.47 -3.25
C VAL A 32 -3.16 -1.83 -3.91
N LYS A 33 -3.65 -2.41 -5.01
CA LYS A 33 -4.88 -1.94 -5.67
C LYS A 33 -6.07 -1.98 -4.73
N GLN A 34 -6.26 -3.09 -4.01
CA GLN A 34 -7.38 -3.24 -3.09
C GLN A 34 -7.29 -2.25 -1.93
N ALA A 35 -6.13 -2.15 -1.27
CA ALA A 35 -5.94 -1.20 -0.19
C ALA A 35 -6.18 0.26 -0.63
N MET A 36 -5.74 0.63 -1.84
CA MET A 36 -6.00 1.96 -2.39
C MET A 36 -7.48 2.19 -2.74
N ARG A 37 -8.22 1.16 -3.18
CA ARG A 37 -9.68 1.25 -3.38
C ARG A 37 -10.42 1.41 -2.07
N ASP A 38 -10.04 0.65 -1.05
CA ASP A 38 -10.68 0.70 0.28
C ASP A 38 -10.55 2.11 0.89
N LEU A 39 -9.45 2.79 0.61
CA LEU A 39 -9.23 4.19 0.99
C LEU A 39 -9.86 5.22 0.03
N GLY A 40 -10.55 4.78 -1.03
CA GLY A 40 -11.16 5.64 -2.04
C GLY A 40 -10.14 6.41 -2.89
N ARG A 41 -8.90 5.91 -3.02
CA ARG A 41 -7.78 6.59 -3.69
C ARG A 41 -7.49 6.08 -5.11
N TYR A 42 -8.06 4.95 -5.50
CA TYR A 42 -7.85 4.30 -6.79
C TYR A 42 -9.21 3.80 -7.31
N HIS A 43 -9.60 4.23 -8.52
CA HIS A 43 -10.95 4.01 -9.07
C HIS A 43 -10.83 3.61 -10.55
N PRO A 44 -10.37 2.38 -10.82
CA PRO A 44 -10.12 1.97 -12.19
C PRO A 44 -11.44 1.91 -12.96
N GLN A 45 -11.44 2.47 -14.18
CA GLN A 45 -12.63 2.49 -15.05
C GLN A 45 -13.06 1.09 -15.53
N ARG A 46 -12.18 0.09 -15.41
CA ARG A 46 -12.40 -1.30 -15.78
C ARG A 46 -11.90 -2.20 -14.64
N GLU A 47 -12.26 -3.48 -14.69
CA GLU A 47 -11.70 -4.47 -13.79
C GLU A 47 -10.17 -4.39 -13.80
N ALA A 48 -9.55 -4.26 -12.62
CA ALA A 48 -8.12 -4.03 -12.59
C ALA A 48 -7.37 -5.35 -12.74
N LEU A 49 -6.63 -5.43 -13.84
CA LEU A 49 -5.65 -6.48 -14.07
C LEU A 49 -4.60 -6.48 -12.94
N PRO A 50 -3.96 -7.63 -12.65
CA PRO A 50 -2.94 -7.76 -11.60
C PRO A 50 -1.57 -7.18 -12.00
N ILE A 51 -1.56 -6.11 -12.80
CA ILE A 51 -0.37 -5.41 -13.28
C ILE A 51 -0.37 -3.98 -12.75
N ILE A 52 0.81 -3.40 -12.61
CA ILE A 52 0.94 -1.99 -12.28
C ILE A 52 0.48 -1.14 -13.47
N ASP A 53 -0.34 -0.13 -13.20
CA ASP A 53 -0.82 0.82 -14.22
C ASP A 53 -0.54 2.26 -13.80
N MET A 54 -0.68 3.19 -14.75
CA MET A 54 -0.37 4.60 -14.54
C MET A 54 -1.28 5.24 -13.50
N GLU A 55 -2.54 4.80 -13.41
CA GLU A 55 -3.49 5.33 -12.44
C GLU A 55 -3.09 4.92 -11.01
N LEU A 56 -2.72 3.65 -10.81
CA LEU A 56 -2.22 3.15 -9.53
C LEU A 56 -0.93 3.86 -9.12
N LEU A 57 0.04 4.02 -10.03
CA LEU A 57 1.28 4.75 -9.74
C LEU A 57 1.03 6.20 -9.33
N ALA A 58 0.12 6.87 -10.03
CA ALA A 58 -0.28 8.23 -9.68
C ALA A 58 -1.00 8.27 -8.33
N ALA A 59 -1.86 7.30 -8.03
CA ALA A 59 -2.54 7.18 -6.74
C ALA A 59 -1.55 6.96 -5.60
N VAL A 60 -0.56 6.07 -5.76
CA VAL A 60 0.51 5.83 -4.78
C VAL A 60 1.30 7.11 -4.52
N ARG A 61 1.73 7.84 -5.57
CA ARG A 61 2.47 9.09 -5.39
C ARG A 61 1.64 10.16 -4.68
N ARG A 62 0.36 10.29 -5.02
CA ARG A 62 -0.56 11.22 -4.31
C ARG A 62 -0.71 10.82 -2.85
N TYR A 63 -0.90 9.53 -2.57
CA TYR A 63 -0.98 9.00 -1.21
C TYR A 63 0.27 9.31 -0.40
N GLN A 64 1.45 9.05 -0.96
CA GLN A 64 2.73 9.36 -0.32
C GLN A 64 2.84 10.85 0.01
N ARG A 65 2.56 11.73 -0.95
CA ARG A 65 2.55 13.18 -0.75
C ARG A 65 1.59 13.59 0.38
N ASP A 66 0.36 13.12 0.35
CA ASP A 66 -0.69 13.48 1.31
C ASP A 66 -0.36 13.02 2.74
N ARG A 67 0.62 12.12 2.90
CA ARG A 67 1.10 11.59 4.18
C ARG A 67 2.51 12.02 4.55
N GLY A 68 3.10 12.95 3.81
CA GLY A 68 4.46 13.41 4.04
C GLY A 68 5.51 12.30 3.88
N LEU A 69 5.20 11.26 3.10
CA LEU A 69 6.13 10.21 2.74
C LEU A 69 6.94 10.61 1.50
N ARG A 70 8.06 9.93 1.26
CA ARG A 70 8.83 10.09 0.02
C ARG A 70 7.96 9.76 -1.19
N GLN A 71 7.81 10.71 -2.12
CA GLN A 71 6.96 10.60 -3.30
C GLN A 71 7.63 9.81 -4.46
N ASP A 72 8.18 8.64 -4.17
CA ASP A 72 8.93 7.84 -5.15
C ASP A 72 8.07 6.82 -5.92
N GLY A 73 6.80 6.64 -5.54
CA GLY A 73 5.90 5.68 -6.17
C GLY A 73 6.22 4.23 -5.81
N LEU A 74 7.07 3.99 -4.79
CA LEU A 74 7.54 2.68 -4.40
C LEU A 74 6.95 2.24 -3.06
N LEU A 75 6.48 1.01 -3.02
CA LEU A 75 6.16 0.28 -1.80
C LEU A 75 7.18 -0.85 -1.64
N ARG A 76 7.77 -0.94 -0.45
CA ARG A 76 8.70 -2.01 -0.09
C ARG A 76 8.09 -2.83 1.05
N PRO A 77 8.35 -4.14 1.13
CA PRO A 77 8.05 -4.94 2.31
C PRO A 77 8.65 -4.31 3.59
N GLY A 78 7.84 -4.15 4.62
CA GLY A 78 8.14 -3.43 5.87
C GLY A 78 8.32 -1.91 5.71
N GLY A 79 8.14 -1.36 4.50
CA GLY A 79 8.44 0.02 4.18
C GLY A 79 7.41 1.01 4.73
N PRO A 80 7.76 2.31 4.81
CA PRO A 80 6.86 3.32 5.37
C PRO A 80 5.56 3.46 4.59
N THR A 81 5.60 3.38 3.25
CA THR A 81 4.40 3.45 2.41
C THR A 81 3.46 2.28 2.68
N GLU A 82 3.98 1.05 2.73
CA GLU A 82 3.20 -0.16 2.99
C GLU A 82 2.61 -0.14 4.40
N CYS A 83 3.43 0.12 5.42
CA CYS A 83 2.99 0.18 6.81
C CYS A 83 1.87 1.20 7.02
N CYS A 84 2.01 2.39 6.44
CA CYS A 84 0.98 3.43 6.50
C CYS A 84 -0.30 3.00 5.78
N LEU A 85 -0.18 2.49 4.55
CA LEU A 85 -1.31 2.04 3.73
C LEU A 85 -2.12 0.93 4.43
N ARG A 86 -1.42 -0.09 4.92
CA ARG A 86 -2.02 -1.21 5.65
C ARG A 86 -2.76 -0.73 6.89
N ALA A 87 -2.10 0.07 7.74
CA ALA A 87 -2.67 0.53 8.99
C ALA A 87 -3.98 1.31 8.80
N GLU A 88 -4.14 1.98 7.67
CA GLU A 88 -5.36 2.71 7.37
C GLU A 88 -6.42 1.89 6.67
N ALA A 89 -6.04 1.03 5.72
CA ALA A 89 -6.99 0.09 5.11
C ALA A 89 -7.66 -0.78 6.19
N GLU A 90 -6.89 -1.22 7.19
CA GLU A 90 -7.42 -1.95 8.36
C GLU A 90 -8.37 -1.11 9.22
N ARG A 91 -8.14 0.21 9.35
CA ARG A 91 -9.04 1.09 10.10
C ARG A 91 -10.36 1.28 9.38
N VAL A 92 -10.34 1.37 8.05
CA VAL A 92 -11.55 1.49 7.23
C VAL A 92 -12.36 0.20 7.29
N SER A 93 -11.73 -0.97 7.11
CA SER A 93 -12.45 -2.25 7.14
C SER A 93 -13.06 -2.59 8.50
N ARG A 94 -12.47 -2.11 9.60
CA ARG A 94 -13.01 -2.31 10.97
C ARG A 94 -14.13 -1.35 11.36
N ARG A 95 -14.38 -0.29 10.58
CA ARG A 95 -15.48 0.66 10.84
C ARG A 95 -16.67 0.28 9.95
N PRO A 96 -17.78 -0.22 10.50
CA PRO A 96 -19.00 -0.33 9.72
C PRO A 96 -19.39 1.07 9.25
N LEU A 97 -19.52 1.25 7.93
CA LEU A 97 -20.05 2.49 7.38
C LEU A 97 -21.50 2.66 7.88
N PRO A 98 -21.91 3.87 8.30
CA PRO A 98 -23.29 4.13 8.72
C PRO A 98 -24.29 3.95 7.57
#